data_AF-A0A965E3N7-F1
#
_entry.id   AF-A0A965E3N7-F1
#
_cell.length_a   1.000
_cell.length_b   1.000
_cell.length_c   1.000
_cell.angle_alpha   90.00
_cell.angle_beta   90.00
_cell.angle_gamma   90.00
#
_symmetry.space_group_name_H-M   'P 1'
#
loop_
_entity.id
_entity.type
_entity.pdbx_description
1 polymer ?
#
loop_
_entity_poly.entity_id
_entity_poly.type
_entity_poly.pdbx_seq_one_letter_code
_entity_poly.pdbx_strand_id
1 'polypeptide(L)'
;MTQFDTVDVMRFLGRRVGEKVHHRFEGDVITTVKTRAEGTRVKHALNRNSIKMYDKQGSVLRVETTVNDPRDMKVFRTKESDPNGPLSWQRLRKGVSDLHRRAQISQQSNERYLESLAAVEHTEPLGKTVRDVCQPTTLNGRRVRSLSPLSPSDSRLLESVARSEFRLNGFRNRDLRSLLFGAIPSCPTQHKRQSGRITRQIRLLRAHGLVRKVQGTQRYQLTAKGQTAITALLAAQNASTKQLVQLAV
;
A
#
# COMPACT_ATOMS: atom_id res chain seq x y z
N MET A 1 5.03 -9.22 7.74
CA MET A 1 6.01 -8.16 7.43
C MET A 1 5.36 -7.22 6.42
N THR A 2 5.07 -5.99 6.80
CA THR A 2 4.41 -4.99 5.93
C THR A 2 5.41 -4.54 4.87
N GLN A 3 5.11 -4.78 3.59
CA GLN A 3 5.99 -4.42 2.48
C GLN A 3 5.53 -3.10 1.87
N PHE A 4 6.34 -2.04 2.02
CA PHE A 4 6.11 -0.74 1.39
C PHE A 4 6.68 -0.72 -0.03
N ASP A 5 5.93 -0.14 -0.96
CA ASP A 5 6.37 -0.02 -2.34
C ASP A 5 7.04 1.34 -2.64
N THR A 6 7.48 1.50 -3.89
CA THR A 6 8.17 2.72 -4.37
C THR A 6 7.35 3.99 -4.17
N VAL A 7 6.03 3.92 -4.37
CA VAL A 7 5.16 5.09 -4.25
C VAL A 7 4.96 5.45 -2.78
N ASP A 8 4.84 4.46 -1.90
CA ASP A 8 4.79 4.69 -0.46
C ASP A 8 6.05 5.41 0.03
N VAL A 9 7.24 4.94 -0.37
CA VAL A 9 8.51 5.61 -0.04
C VAL A 9 8.55 7.06 -0.55
N MET A 10 8.08 7.29 -1.78
CA MET A 10 7.99 8.63 -2.34
C MET A 10 7.02 9.54 -1.57
N ARG A 11 5.87 9.00 -1.12
CA ARG A 11 4.89 9.71 -0.29
C ARG A 11 5.45 10.04 1.09
N PHE A 12 6.15 9.09 1.74
CA PHE A 12 6.80 9.34 3.03
C PHE A 12 7.70 10.56 2.92
N LEU A 13 8.49 10.67 1.86
CA LEU A 13 9.40 11.80 1.62
C LEU A 13 8.75 13.01 0.92
N GLY A 14 7.41 13.11 0.96
CA GLY A 14 6.67 14.31 0.58
C GLY A 14 6.53 14.54 -0.92
N ARG A 15 6.81 13.54 -1.76
CA ARG A 15 6.51 13.63 -3.19
C ARG A 15 5.00 13.50 -3.41
N ARG A 16 4.45 14.42 -4.19
CA ARG A 16 3.11 14.27 -4.78
C ARG A 16 3.20 13.30 -5.94
N VAL A 17 3.01 12.02 -5.63
CA VAL A 17 2.89 10.94 -6.60
C VAL A 17 1.45 10.49 -6.64
N GLY A 18 0.94 10.27 -7.85
CA GLY A 18 -0.36 9.64 -8.06
C GLY A 18 -0.30 8.15 -7.79
N GLU A 19 -1.09 7.38 -8.53
CA GLU A 19 -1.11 5.93 -8.40
C GLU A 19 0.16 5.26 -8.96
N LYS A 20 0.94 5.95 -9.80
CA LYS A 20 2.25 5.50 -10.28
C LYS A 20 3.27 6.60 -10.16
N VAL A 21 4.52 6.17 -10.04
CA VAL A 21 5.66 7.04 -10.31
C VAL A 21 5.55 7.52 -11.76
N HIS A 22 5.73 8.82 -11.97
CA HIS A 22 5.67 9.40 -13.30
C HIS A 22 6.73 8.76 -14.20
N HIS A 23 6.39 8.45 -15.46
CA HIS A 23 7.30 7.76 -16.40
C HIS A 23 8.63 8.48 -16.65
N ARG A 24 8.68 9.80 -16.42
CA ARG A 24 9.90 10.63 -16.49
C ARG A 24 10.67 10.74 -15.18
N PHE A 25 10.29 9.97 -14.17
CA PHE A 25 11.06 9.93 -12.93
C PHE A 25 12.29 9.05 -13.14
N GLU A 26 13.46 9.67 -13.08
CA GLU A 26 14.76 9.02 -13.29
C GLU A 26 15.52 8.83 -11.97
N GLY A 27 14.85 8.96 -10.83
CA GLY A 27 15.46 8.84 -9.52
C GLY A 27 15.45 7.42 -8.95
N ASP A 28 16.27 7.20 -7.93
CA ASP A 28 16.37 5.90 -7.26
C ASP A 28 15.46 5.81 -6.05
N VAL A 29 14.82 4.66 -5.89
CA VAL A 29 14.09 4.30 -4.67
C VAL A 29 14.61 2.97 -4.15
N ILE A 30 15.22 2.99 -2.97
CA ILE A 30 15.91 1.83 -2.42
C ILE A 30 15.42 1.58 -1.00
N THR A 31 15.00 0.35 -0.72
CA THR A 31 14.72 -0.11 0.64
C THR A 31 15.81 -1.08 1.07
N THR A 32 16.39 -0.86 2.24
CA THR A 32 17.41 -1.74 2.82
C THR A 32 17.01 -2.12 4.24
N VAL A 33 17.17 -3.39 4.58
CA VAL A 33 17.08 -3.89 5.95
C VAL A 33 18.48 -4.34 6.36
N LYS A 34 18.93 -3.90 7.53
CA LYS A 34 20.22 -4.33 8.10
C LYS A 34 20.05 -4.63 9.58
N THR A 35 20.52 -5.79 10.00
CA THR A 35 20.58 -6.20 11.41
C THR A 35 22.03 -6.23 11.86
N ARG A 36 22.29 -5.67 13.03
CA ARG A 36 23.59 -5.61 13.72
C ARG A 36 23.37 -5.94 15.20
N ALA A 37 24.44 -6.14 15.96
CA ALA A 37 24.35 -6.38 17.40
C ALA A 37 23.60 -5.28 18.17
N GLU A 38 23.66 -4.04 17.68
CA GLU A 38 22.99 -2.86 18.27
C GLU A 38 21.49 -2.77 17.95
N GLY A 39 21.02 -3.52 16.94
CA GLY A 39 19.64 -3.45 16.46
C GLY A 39 19.43 -3.76 14.96
N THR A 40 18.15 -3.82 14.58
CA THR A 40 17.63 -3.90 13.21
C THR A 40 17.12 -2.55 12.70
N ARG A 41 17.59 -2.15 11.51
CA ARG A 41 17.15 -0.95 10.81
C ARG A 41 16.51 -1.28 9.46
N VAL A 42 15.33 -0.72 9.22
CA VAL A 42 14.75 -0.54 7.89
C VAL A 42 15.02 0.89 7.42
N LYS A 43 15.55 1.06 6.21
CA LYS A 43 15.81 2.38 5.60
C LYS A 43 15.21 2.43 4.20
N HIS A 44 14.37 3.42 3.96
CA HIS A 44 13.84 3.78 2.66
C HIS A 44 14.53 5.04 2.15
N ALA A 45 15.17 4.98 0.99
CA ALA A 45 15.84 6.10 0.34
C ALA A 45 15.12 6.48 -0.95
N LEU A 46 14.98 7.79 -1.16
CA LEU A 46 14.57 8.41 -2.42
C LEU A 46 15.68 9.37 -2.82
N ASN A 47 16.40 9.06 -3.89
CA ASN A 47 17.63 9.76 -4.25
C ASN A 47 18.58 9.86 -3.04
N ARG A 48 18.89 11.08 -2.62
CA ARG A 48 19.80 11.38 -1.50
C ARG A 48 19.08 11.53 -0.16
N ASN A 49 17.74 11.57 -0.15
CA ASN A 49 16.95 11.71 1.07
C ASN A 49 16.47 10.34 1.54
N SER A 50 16.23 10.18 2.84
CA SER A 50 15.79 8.89 3.37
C SER A 50 14.96 9.02 4.63
N ILE A 51 14.10 8.04 4.86
CA ILE A 51 13.46 7.79 6.14
C ILE A 51 13.90 6.43 6.65
N LYS A 52 14.14 6.30 7.95
CA LYS A 52 14.57 5.04 8.57
C LYS A 52 13.85 4.82 9.89
N MET A 53 13.56 3.55 10.13
CA MET A 53 13.08 3.01 11.38
C MET A 53 14.11 2.05 11.92
N TYR A 54 14.44 2.19 13.21
CA TYR A 54 15.37 1.30 13.88
C TYR A 54 15.06 1.22 15.37
N ASP A 55 15.42 0.10 15.96
CA ASP A 55 15.58 -0.06 17.40
C ASP A 55 16.93 0.55 17.83
N LYS A 56 16.87 1.58 18.67
CA LYS A 56 18.06 2.10 19.32
C LYS A 56 18.35 1.22 20.54
N GLN A 57 19.54 0.61 20.56
CA GLN A 57 19.99 -0.30 21.63
C GLN A 57 19.05 -1.49 21.86
N GLY A 58 18.40 -1.98 20.79
CA GLY A 58 17.47 -3.12 20.86
C GLY A 58 16.18 -2.89 21.67
N SER A 59 15.93 -1.67 22.19
CA SER A 59 14.84 -1.42 23.14
C SER A 59 13.89 -0.28 22.71
N VAL A 60 14.40 0.77 22.06
CA VAL A 60 13.59 1.96 21.72
C VAL A 60 13.40 2.09 20.22
N LEU A 61 12.17 1.93 19.73
CA LEU A 61 11.85 2.18 18.33
C LEU A 61 11.96 3.68 18.02
N ARG A 62 12.68 4.03 16.94
CA ARG A 62 12.79 5.40 16.45
C ARG A 62 12.56 5.45 14.95
N VAL A 63 11.76 6.44 14.55
CA VAL A 63 11.60 6.83 13.15
C VAL A 63 12.23 8.20 12.94
N GLU A 64 13.09 8.32 11.93
CA GLU A 64 13.69 9.60 11.60
C GLU A 64 13.87 9.78 10.09
N THR A 65 13.72 11.03 9.66
CA THR A 65 13.94 11.47 8.28
C THR A 65 15.30 12.18 8.18
N THR A 66 16.09 11.82 7.17
CA THR A 66 17.37 12.43 6.82
C THR A 66 17.24 13.15 5.49
N VAL A 67 17.48 14.47 5.49
CA VAL A 67 17.43 15.33 4.31
C VAL A 67 18.85 15.74 3.90
N ASN A 68 19.45 15.01 2.95
CA ASN A 68 20.79 15.34 2.43
C ASN A 68 20.72 16.28 1.22
N ASP A 69 19.66 16.20 0.42
CA ASP A 69 19.39 17.12 -0.69
C ASP A 69 18.06 17.84 -0.48
N PRO A 70 18.08 19.04 0.14
CA PRO A 70 16.87 19.82 0.37
C PRO A 70 16.28 20.39 -0.93
N ARG A 71 17.03 20.48 -2.03
CA ARG A 71 16.54 21.07 -3.29
C ARG A 71 15.44 20.23 -3.94
N ASP A 72 15.35 18.96 -3.54
CA ASP A 72 14.25 18.05 -3.88
C ASP A 72 12.92 18.45 -3.23
N MET A 73 12.95 19.28 -2.19
CA MET A 73 11.78 19.75 -1.44
C MET A 73 11.44 21.20 -1.81
N LYS A 74 10.24 21.64 -1.44
CA LYS A 74 9.74 22.98 -1.75
C LYS A 74 9.32 23.78 -0.51
N VAL A 75 9.54 25.09 -0.59
CA VAL A 75 9.09 26.11 0.35
C VAL A 75 8.32 27.18 -0.42
N PHE A 76 7.24 27.69 0.17
CA PHE A 76 6.46 28.77 -0.44
C PHE A 76 7.03 30.12 0.02
N ARG A 77 7.71 30.83 -0.89
CA ARG A 77 8.42 32.10 -0.61
C ARG A 77 8.64 32.91 -1.89
N THR A 78 9.12 34.13 -1.77
CA THR A 78 9.56 34.94 -2.92
C THR A 78 10.88 34.40 -3.49
N LYS A 79 11.18 34.77 -4.74
CA LYS A 79 12.46 34.39 -5.39
C LYS A 79 13.60 35.18 -4.75
N GLU A 80 14.80 34.62 -4.74
CA GLU A 80 15.97 35.34 -4.19
C GLU A 80 16.36 36.55 -5.04
N SER A 81 16.20 36.43 -6.35
CA SER A 81 16.44 37.52 -7.31
C SER A 81 15.33 38.58 -7.32
N ASP A 82 14.19 38.32 -6.67
CA ASP A 82 13.05 39.23 -6.63
C ASP A 82 12.33 39.11 -5.27
N PRO A 83 12.89 39.75 -4.22
CA PRO A 83 12.35 39.66 -2.86
C PRO A 83 10.95 40.26 -2.69
N ASN A 84 10.60 41.25 -3.53
CA ASN A 84 9.31 41.95 -3.50
C ASN A 84 8.28 41.34 -4.46
N GLY A 85 8.67 40.33 -5.24
CA GLY A 85 7.79 39.63 -6.15
C GLY A 85 6.74 38.76 -5.45
N PRO A 86 5.84 38.13 -6.22
CA PRO A 86 4.81 37.26 -5.66
C PRO A 86 5.39 35.98 -5.03
N LEU A 87 4.74 35.52 -3.96
CA LEU A 87 5.06 34.23 -3.33
C LEU A 87 4.85 33.07 -4.31
N SER A 88 5.80 32.14 -4.34
CA SER A 88 5.73 30.97 -5.21
C SER A 88 6.47 29.76 -4.60
N TRP A 89 6.24 28.58 -5.14
CA TRP A 89 6.93 27.37 -4.69
C TRP A 89 8.38 27.34 -5.18
N GLN A 90 9.31 27.61 -4.27
CA GLN A 90 10.75 27.59 -4.50
C GLN A 90 11.39 26.31 -3.98
N ARG A 91 12.56 25.96 -4.52
CA ARG A 91 13.38 24.86 -3.97
C ARG A 91 13.86 25.24 -2.56
N LEU A 92 13.85 24.26 -1.65
CA LEU A 92 14.33 24.47 -0.28
C LEU A 92 15.85 24.74 -0.29
N ARG A 93 16.27 25.76 0.45
CA ARG A 93 17.69 26.08 0.66
C ARG A 93 18.31 25.11 1.67
N LYS A 94 19.63 24.90 1.54
CA LYS A 94 20.40 24.09 2.49
C LYS A 94 20.74 24.83 3.79
N GLY A 95 20.78 26.17 3.74
CA GLY A 95 21.09 27.02 4.88
C GLY A 95 19.98 27.11 5.92
N VAL A 96 20.15 28.00 6.90
CA VAL A 96 19.24 28.17 8.04
C VAL A 96 17.94 28.89 7.69
N SER A 97 17.89 29.62 6.57
CA SER A 97 16.73 30.44 6.19
C SER A 97 15.44 29.64 6.00
N ASP A 98 15.54 28.37 5.60
CA ASP A 98 14.38 27.47 5.44
C ASP A 98 14.32 26.38 6.53
N LEU A 99 15.04 26.56 7.64
CA LEU A 99 15.15 25.56 8.71
C LEU A 99 13.78 25.16 9.27
N HIS A 100 12.91 26.14 9.54
CA HIS A 100 11.56 25.89 10.02
C HIS A 100 10.78 24.99 9.06
N ARG A 101 10.81 25.29 7.76
CA ARG A 101 10.13 24.46 6.75
C ARG A 101 10.76 23.06 6.66
N ARG A 102 12.08 22.95 6.80
CA ARG A 102 12.78 21.65 6.84
C ARG A 102 12.31 20.80 8.02
N ALA A 103 12.14 21.40 9.20
CA ALA A 103 11.62 20.71 10.38
C ALA A 103 10.19 20.20 10.14
N GLN A 104 9.30 21.06 9.61
CA GLN A 104 7.94 20.67 9.25
C GLN A 104 7.90 19.48 8.27
N ILE A 105 8.68 19.52 7.19
CA ILE A 105 8.69 18.44 6.20
C ILE A 105 9.22 17.14 6.80
N SER A 106 10.23 17.22 7.67
CA SER A 106 10.81 16.04 8.34
C SER A 106 9.79 15.41 9.30
N GLN A 107 9.11 16.22 10.10
CA GLN A 107 8.06 15.77 11.02
C GLN A 107 6.94 15.07 10.26
N GLN A 108 6.39 15.71 9.23
CA GLN A 108 5.32 15.13 8.41
C GLN A 108 5.77 13.85 7.69
N SER A 109 7.05 13.71 7.37
CA SER A 109 7.58 12.48 6.77
C SER A 109 7.57 11.32 7.75
N ASN A 110 7.94 11.59 9.01
CA ASN A 110 7.87 10.61 10.08
C ASN A 110 6.41 10.22 10.39
N GLU A 111 5.51 11.20 10.47
CA GLU A 111 4.08 10.97 10.74
C GLU A 111 3.44 10.09 9.67
N ARG A 112 3.61 10.41 8.37
CA ARG A 112 3.09 9.59 7.27
C ARG A 112 3.59 8.14 7.33
N TYR A 113 4.84 7.95 7.73
CA TYR A 113 5.41 6.61 7.87
C TYR A 113 4.81 5.86 9.05
N LEU A 114 4.68 6.51 10.21
CA LEU A 114 4.07 5.93 11.40
C LEU A 114 2.59 5.59 11.19
N GLU A 115 1.82 6.47 10.54
CA GLU A 115 0.43 6.22 10.16
C GLU A 115 0.31 4.97 9.27
N SER A 116 1.24 4.79 8.34
CA SER A 116 1.26 3.63 7.44
C SER A 116 1.58 2.31 8.17
N LEU A 117 2.29 2.39 9.30
CA LEU A 117 2.53 1.26 10.20
C LEU A 117 1.33 1.00 11.12
N ALA A 118 0.68 2.06 11.62
CA ALA A 118 -0.45 1.98 12.56
C ALA A 118 -1.72 1.40 11.93
N ALA A 119 -1.90 1.53 10.61
CA ALA A 119 -3.04 0.96 9.87
C ALA A 119 -3.13 -0.59 9.89
N VAL A 120 -2.32 -1.27 10.70
CA VAL A 120 -2.20 -2.74 10.79
C VAL A 120 -2.75 -3.29 12.13
N GLU A 121 -3.05 -2.45 13.13
CA GLU A 121 -3.63 -2.93 14.40
C GLU A 121 -5.17 -2.90 14.36
N HIS A 122 -5.77 -4.04 14.03
CA HIS A 122 -7.19 -4.27 14.26
C HIS A 122 -7.37 -5.15 15.49
N THR A 123 -8.03 -4.61 16.51
CA THR A 123 -8.30 -5.31 17.79
C THR A 123 -9.53 -6.22 17.73
N GLU A 124 -10.31 -6.17 16.65
CA GLU A 124 -11.47 -7.05 16.47
C GLU A 124 -11.06 -8.50 16.24
N PRO A 125 -11.72 -9.48 16.90
CA PRO A 125 -11.49 -10.89 16.65
C PRO A 125 -11.71 -11.24 15.18
N LEU A 126 -10.82 -12.05 14.61
CA LEU A 126 -10.88 -12.49 13.20
C LEU A 126 -12.28 -12.96 12.80
N GLY A 127 -12.92 -13.77 13.64
CA GLY A 127 -14.25 -14.32 13.40
C GLY A 127 -15.37 -13.27 13.28
N LYS A 128 -15.20 -12.07 13.83
CA LYS A 128 -16.11 -10.93 13.58
C LYS A 128 -15.77 -10.24 12.27
N THR A 129 -14.48 -9.93 12.06
CA THR A 129 -13.96 -9.24 10.87
C THR A 129 -14.34 -9.93 9.56
N VAL A 130 -14.35 -11.26 9.53
CA VAL A 130 -14.57 -12.04 8.30
C VAL A 130 -15.96 -12.67 8.21
N ARG A 131 -16.82 -12.50 9.23
CA ARG A 131 -18.14 -13.15 9.32
C ARG A 131 -18.98 -12.89 8.07
N ASP A 132 -19.15 -11.62 7.73
CA ASP A 132 -19.98 -11.21 6.59
C ASP A 132 -19.44 -11.76 5.26
N VAL A 133 -18.11 -11.84 5.14
CA VAL A 133 -17.41 -12.28 3.93
C VAL A 133 -17.65 -13.77 3.68
N CYS A 134 -17.75 -14.54 4.76
CA CYS A 134 -18.01 -15.97 4.75
C CYS A 134 -19.50 -16.34 4.67
N GLN A 135 -20.41 -15.36 4.59
CA GLN A 135 -21.85 -15.57 4.45
C GLN A 135 -22.37 -15.12 3.07
N PRO A 136 -23.46 -15.70 2.54
CA PRO A 136 -24.07 -15.20 1.31
C PRO A 136 -24.58 -13.76 1.49
N THR A 137 -24.45 -12.94 0.45
CA THR A 137 -24.88 -11.54 0.45
C THR A 137 -25.72 -11.22 -0.78
N THR A 138 -26.20 -9.98 -0.91
CA THR A 138 -26.96 -9.49 -2.07
C THR A 138 -26.29 -8.30 -2.72
N LEU A 139 -26.22 -8.28 -4.05
CA LEU A 139 -25.78 -7.12 -4.82
C LEU A 139 -26.80 -6.80 -5.91
N ASN A 140 -27.38 -5.60 -5.84
CA ASN A 140 -28.45 -5.12 -6.73
C ASN A 140 -29.63 -6.10 -6.80
N GLY A 141 -30.15 -6.52 -5.65
CA GLY A 141 -31.29 -7.44 -5.53
C GLY A 141 -31.00 -8.90 -5.94
N ARG A 142 -29.76 -9.24 -6.34
CA ARG A 142 -29.38 -10.61 -6.70
C ARG A 142 -28.50 -11.22 -5.63
N ARG A 143 -28.82 -12.45 -5.23
CA ARG A 143 -28.01 -13.25 -4.30
C ARG A 143 -26.63 -13.53 -4.88
N VAL A 144 -25.61 -13.39 -4.04
CA VAL A 144 -24.21 -13.68 -4.33
C VAL A 144 -23.70 -14.65 -3.25
N ARG A 145 -22.96 -15.67 -3.66
CA ARG A 145 -22.41 -16.67 -2.74
C ARG A 145 -21.43 -16.07 -1.73
N SER A 146 -21.16 -16.77 -0.64
CA SER A 146 -20.06 -16.45 0.27
C SER A 146 -18.71 -16.65 -0.41
N LEU A 147 -17.68 -15.98 0.12
CA LEU A 147 -16.28 -16.36 -0.13
C LEU A 147 -15.91 -17.51 0.80
N SER A 148 -15.13 -18.46 0.30
CA SER A 148 -14.58 -19.57 1.09
C SER A 148 -13.05 -19.40 1.16
N PRO A 149 -12.52 -18.70 2.17
CA PRO A 149 -11.10 -18.33 2.22
C PRO A 149 -10.14 -19.52 2.17
N LEU A 150 -10.53 -20.67 2.74
CA LEU A 150 -9.73 -21.89 2.75
C LEU A 150 -9.81 -22.69 1.42
N SER A 151 -10.72 -22.33 0.51
CA SER A 151 -10.78 -23.00 -0.79
C SER A 151 -9.61 -22.54 -1.68
N PRO A 152 -8.94 -23.46 -2.41
CA PRO A 152 -7.78 -23.09 -3.25
C PRO A 152 -8.09 -22.05 -4.33
N SER A 153 -9.36 -21.90 -4.71
CA SER A 153 -9.80 -20.97 -5.75
C SER A 153 -10.04 -19.56 -5.23
N ASP A 154 -10.68 -19.41 -4.07
CA ASP A 154 -10.93 -18.10 -3.48
C ASP A 154 -9.67 -17.62 -2.75
N SER A 155 -8.89 -18.51 -2.11
CA SER A 155 -7.58 -18.18 -1.54
C SER A 155 -6.66 -17.52 -2.57
N ARG A 156 -6.44 -18.15 -3.74
CA ARG A 156 -5.67 -17.57 -4.84
C ARG A 156 -6.23 -16.25 -5.36
N LEU A 157 -7.56 -16.09 -5.36
CA LEU A 157 -8.19 -14.82 -5.73
C LEU A 157 -7.85 -13.73 -4.71
N LEU A 158 -7.95 -14.04 -3.41
CA LEU A 158 -7.61 -13.14 -2.31
C LEU A 158 -6.14 -12.74 -2.33
N GLU A 159 -5.23 -13.70 -2.53
CA GLU A 159 -3.79 -13.44 -2.72
C GLU A 159 -3.54 -12.54 -3.93
N SER A 160 -4.21 -12.83 -5.05
CA SER A 160 -4.06 -12.04 -6.27
C SER A 160 -4.45 -10.59 -6.03
N VAL A 161 -5.60 -10.32 -5.39
CA VAL A 161 -6.04 -8.94 -5.14
C VAL A 161 -5.26 -8.25 -4.01
N ALA A 162 -4.65 -9.01 -3.11
CA ALA A 162 -3.82 -8.50 -2.01
C ALA A 162 -2.40 -8.10 -2.43
N ARG A 163 -1.99 -8.40 -3.67
CA ARG A 163 -0.68 -8.00 -4.19
C ARG A 163 -0.49 -6.48 -4.08
N SER A 164 0.67 -6.08 -3.59
CA SER A 164 1.04 -4.67 -3.37
C SER A 164 0.91 -3.83 -4.65
N GLU A 165 1.20 -4.39 -5.82
CA GLU A 165 1.06 -3.72 -7.12
C GLU A 165 -0.36 -3.19 -7.40
N PHE A 166 -1.40 -3.81 -6.80
CA PHE A 166 -2.79 -3.38 -6.93
C PHE A 166 -3.26 -2.41 -5.86
N ARG A 167 -2.50 -2.20 -4.79
CA ARG A 167 -2.82 -1.22 -3.74
C ARG A 167 -2.77 0.21 -4.28
N LEU A 168 -1.84 0.47 -5.20
CA LEU A 168 -1.60 1.82 -5.72
C LEU A 168 -2.61 2.25 -6.78
N ASN A 169 -2.90 1.38 -7.75
CA ASN A 169 -3.70 1.70 -8.93
C ASN A 169 -5.05 1.00 -8.96
N GLY A 170 -5.27 0.05 -8.06
CA GLY A 170 -6.25 -1.00 -8.30
C GLY A 170 -5.83 -1.98 -9.39
N PHE A 171 -6.67 -2.97 -9.63
CA PHE A 171 -6.51 -3.99 -10.65
C PHE A 171 -7.62 -3.89 -11.69
N ARG A 172 -7.37 -4.40 -12.90
CA ARG A 172 -8.38 -4.64 -13.92
C ARG A 172 -8.61 -6.13 -14.10
N ASN A 173 -9.68 -6.47 -14.82
CA ASN A 173 -9.97 -7.86 -15.18
C ASN A 173 -8.77 -8.55 -15.85
N ARG A 174 -8.14 -7.90 -16.83
CA ARG A 174 -6.98 -8.46 -17.54
C ARG A 174 -5.79 -8.75 -16.62
N ASP A 175 -5.62 -7.94 -15.57
CA ASP A 175 -4.50 -8.06 -14.65
C ASP A 175 -4.72 -9.33 -13.78
N LEU A 176 -5.91 -9.52 -13.20
CA LEU A 176 -6.26 -10.75 -12.47
C LEU A 176 -6.31 -12.00 -13.36
N ARG A 177 -6.74 -11.87 -14.62
CA ARG A 177 -6.76 -12.99 -15.57
C ARG A 177 -5.35 -13.53 -15.79
N SER A 178 -4.38 -12.64 -16.00
CA SER A 178 -2.99 -13.03 -16.22
C SER A 178 -2.39 -13.71 -14.99
N LEU A 179 -2.78 -13.31 -13.77
CA LEU A 179 -2.33 -13.96 -12.54
C LEU A 179 -2.95 -15.34 -12.31
N LEU A 180 -4.25 -15.48 -12.59
CA LEU A 180 -5.00 -16.70 -12.28
C LEU A 180 -4.93 -17.76 -13.40
N PHE A 181 -4.72 -17.35 -14.65
CA PHE A 181 -4.73 -18.23 -15.82
C PHE A 181 -3.46 -18.14 -16.68
N GLY A 182 -2.54 -17.22 -16.39
CA GLY A 182 -1.30 -17.07 -17.15
C GLY A 182 -1.49 -16.43 -18.53
N ALA A 183 -0.82 -17.01 -19.53
CA ALA A 183 -0.79 -16.50 -20.90
C ALA A 183 -2.19 -16.34 -21.52
N ILE A 184 -2.28 -15.49 -22.53
CA ILE A 184 -3.54 -15.31 -23.28
C ILE A 184 -3.78 -16.59 -24.09
N PRO A 185 -4.93 -17.26 -23.96
CA PRO A 185 -5.25 -18.41 -24.79
C PRO A 185 -5.28 -18.00 -26.26
N SER A 186 -4.65 -18.80 -27.13
CA SER A 186 -4.73 -18.60 -28.59
C SER A 186 -6.17 -18.69 -29.11
N CYS A 187 -7.05 -19.39 -28.37
CA CYS A 187 -8.45 -19.55 -28.70
C CYS A 187 -9.32 -18.38 -28.16
N PRO A 188 -10.00 -17.60 -29.02
CA PRO A 188 -10.81 -16.44 -28.60
C PRO A 188 -11.97 -16.78 -27.65
N THR A 189 -12.57 -17.97 -27.79
CA THR A 189 -13.68 -18.41 -26.93
C THR A 189 -13.21 -18.70 -25.51
N GLN A 190 -12.03 -19.32 -25.35
CA GLN A 190 -11.42 -19.54 -24.05
C GLN A 190 -11.05 -18.22 -23.36
N HIS A 191 -10.51 -17.25 -24.12
CA HIS A 191 -10.23 -15.91 -23.58
C HIS A 191 -11.50 -15.23 -23.05
N LYS A 192 -12.61 -15.26 -23.81
CA LYS A 192 -13.91 -14.73 -23.37
C LYS A 192 -14.42 -15.44 -22.10
N ARG A 193 -14.29 -16.77 -22.01
CA ARG A 193 -14.70 -17.55 -20.81
C ARG A 193 -13.88 -17.15 -19.58
N GLN A 194 -12.56 -17.04 -19.71
CA GLN A 194 -11.69 -16.61 -18.60
C GLN A 194 -12.04 -15.19 -18.13
N SER A 195 -12.17 -14.24 -19.06
CA SER A 195 -12.55 -12.85 -18.74
C SER A 195 -13.93 -12.77 -18.07
N GLY A 196 -14.91 -13.56 -18.53
CA GLY A 196 -16.22 -13.68 -17.89
C GLY A 196 -16.15 -14.23 -16.47
N ARG A 197 -15.28 -15.22 -16.23
CA ARG A 197 -15.03 -15.78 -14.89
C ARG A 197 -14.42 -14.75 -13.95
N ILE A 198 -13.42 -13.99 -14.38
CA ILE A 198 -12.84 -12.90 -13.59
C ILE A 198 -13.90 -11.83 -13.28
N THR A 199 -14.74 -11.46 -14.25
CA THR A 199 -15.82 -10.48 -14.01
C THR A 199 -16.76 -10.94 -12.89
N ARG A 200 -17.09 -12.23 -12.85
CA ARG A 200 -17.92 -12.82 -11.79
C ARG A 200 -17.20 -12.81 -10.43
N GLN A 201 -15.90 -13.09 -10.40
CA GLN A 201 -15.08 -13.01 -9.17
C GLN A 201 -14.96 -11.57 -8.65
N ILE A 202 -14.75 -10.59 -9.52
CA ILE A 202 -14.74 -9.17 -9.13
C ILE A 202 -16.11 -8.77 -8.59
N ARG A 203 -17.20 -9.22 -9.23
CA ARG A 203 -18.56 -8.99 -8.74
C ARG A 203 -18.77 -9.59 -7.34
N LEU A 204 -18.23 -10.78 -7.09
CA LEU A 204 -18.25 -11.43 -5.77
C LEU A 204 -17.54 -10.56 -4.72
N LEU A 205 -16.31 -10.13 -5.00
CA LEU A 205 -15.55 -9.25 -4.08
C LEU A 205 -16.26 -7.92 -3.82
N ARG A 206 -16.93 -7.35 -4.85
CA ARG A 206 -17.72 -6.13 -4.71
C ARG A 206 -18.96 -6.32 -3.85
N ALA A 207 -19.65 -7.44 -3.99
CA ALA A 207 -20.84 -7.76 -3.20
C ALA A 207 -20.51 -7.83 -1.70
N HIS A 208 -19.32 -8.35 -1.37
CA HIS A 208 -18.80 -8.40 0.01
C HIS A 208 -18.16 -7.11 0.49
N GLY A 209 -18.18 -6.05 -0.33
CA GLY A 209 -17.59 -4.75 0.02
C GLY A 209 -16.07 -4.76 0.12
N LEU A 210 -15.38 -5.81 -0.34
CA LEU A 210 -13.92 -5.91 -0.27
C LEU A 210 -13.23 -5.03 -1.31
N VAL A 211 -13.89 -4.82 -2.46
CA VAL A 211 -13.37 -3.97 -3.53
C VAL A 211 -14.43 -3.02 -4.04
N ARG A 212 -14.00 -1.84 -4.48
CA ARG A 212 -14.85 -0.82 -5.12
C ARG A 212 -14.36 -0.53 -6.53
N LYS A 213 -15.28 -0.19 -7.43
CA LYS A 213 -14.92 0.28 -8.78
C LYS A 213 -14.51 1.75 -8.70
N VAL A 214 -13.41 2.10 -9.35
CA VAL A 214 -12.97 3.49 -9.51
C VAL A 214 -13.81 4.14 -10.60
N GLN A 215 -14.46 5.26 -10.30
CA GLN A 215 -15.33 5.98 -11.26
C GLN A 215 -14.54 6.41 -12.50
N GLY A 216 -15.22 6.43 -13.66
CA GLY A 216 -14.60 6.80 -14.94
C GLY A 216 -13.56 5.81 -15.48
N THR A 217 -13.33 4.67 -14.81
CA THR A 217 -12.32 3.69 -15.24
C THR A 217 -12.82 2.24 -15.19
N GLN A 218 -12.00 1.31 -15.69
CA GLN A 218 -12.20 -0.14 -15.57
C GLN A 218 -11.45 -0.74 -14.36
N ARG A 219 -10.98 0.09 -13.42
CA ARG A 219 -10.15 -0.33 -12.28
C ARG A 219 -10.99 -0.62 -11.05
N TYR A 220 -10.51 -1.53 -10.22
CA TYR A 220 -11.08 -1.89 -8.93
C TYR A 220 -10.01 -1.77 -7.86
N GLN A 221 -10.35 -1.20 -6.71
CA GLN A 221 -9.44 -1.00 -5.58
C GLN A 221 -9.99 -1.68 -4.34
N LEU A 222 -9.09 -2.14 -3.46
CA LEU A 222 -9.46 -2.61 -2.13
C LEU A 222 -10.09 -1.47 -1.33
N THR A 223 -11.14 -1.79 -0.58
CA THR A 223 -11.69 -0.90 0.45
C THR A 223 -10.88 -1.05 1.74
N ALA A 224 -11.07 -0.17 2.72
CA ALA A 224 -10.48 -0.34 4.05
C ALA A 224 -10.90 -1.68 4.67
N LYS A 225 -12.22 -2.01 4.64
CA LYS A 225 -12.76 -3.32 5.03
C LYS A 225 -12.06 -4.46 4.29
N GLY A 226 -11.89 -4.32 2.98
CA GLY A 226 -11.24 -5.32 2.14
C GLY A 226 -9.78 -5.55 2.51
N GLN A 227 -9.03 -4.48 2.74
CA GLN A 227 -7.65 -4.57 3.18
C GLN A 227 -7.54 -5.31 4.52
N THR A 228 -8.31 -4.89 5.52
CA THR A 228 -8.35 -5.53 6.84
C THR A 228 -8.71 -7.02 6.75
N ALA A 229 -9.85 -7.32 6.12
CA ALA A 229 -10.37 -8.69 6.06
C ALA A 229 -9.44 -9.62 5.27
N ILE A 230 -8.93 -9.17 4.11
CA ILE A 230 -8.09 -10.01 3.26
C ILE A 230 -6.72 -10.24 3.90
N THR A 231 -6.10 -9.20 4.47
CA THR A 231 -4.83 -9.36 5.19
C THR A 231 -4.98 -10.33 6.36
N ALA A 232 -6.05 -10.19 7.15
CA ALA A 232 -6.32 -11.09 8.27
C ALA A 232 -6.59 -12.55 7.81
N LEU A 233 -7.35 -12.74 6.73
CA LEU A 233 -7.62 -14.07 6.15
C LEU A 233 -6.37 -14.74 5.59
N LEU A 234 -5.50 -13.99 4.91
CA LEU A 234 -4.24 -14.53 4.37
C LEU A 234 -3.25 -14.84 5.50
N ALA A 235 -3.19 -14.02 6.54
CA ALA A 235 -2.37 -14.30 7.72
C ALA A 235 -2.85 -15.58 8.44
N ALA A 236 -4.16 -15.73 8.64
CA ALA A 236 -4.74 -16.91 9.27
C ALA A 236 -4.52 -18.20 8.45
N GLN A 237 -4.60 -18.12 7.12
CA GLN A 237 -4.33 -19.27 6.24
C GLN A 237 -2.88 -19.76 6.30
N ASN A 238 -1.93 -18.85 6.50
CA ASN A 238 -0.51 -19.17 6.54
C ASN A 238 0.00 -19.42 7.97
N ALA A 239 -0.85 -19.26 8.99
CA ALA A 239 -0.50 -19.54 10.38
C ALA A 239 -0.49 -21.05 10.62
N SER A 240 0.54 -21.54 11.33
CA SER A 240 0.57 -22.92 11.81
C SER A 240 -0.46 -23.13 12.94
N THR A 241 -0.93 -24.37 13.09
CA THR A 241 -1.81 -24.76 14.20
C THR A 241 -1.20 -24.43 15.56
N LYS A 242 0.11 -24.60 15.72
CA LYS A 242 0.85 -24.23 16.93
C LYS A 242 0.72 -22.73 17.25
N GLN A 243 0.92 -21.87 16.26
CA GLN A 243 0.79 -20.41 16.43
C GLN A 243 -0.64 -20.02 16.81
N LEU A 244 -1.64 -20.64 16.18
CA LEU A 244 -3.06 -20.36 16.47
C LEU A 244 -3.44 -20.80 17.89
N VAL A 245 -2.99 -21.97 18.35
CA VAL A 245 -3.25 -22.45 19.72
C VAL A 245 -2.55 -21.59 20.76
N GLN A 246 -1.30 -21.17 20.51
CA GLN A 246 -0.57 -20.27 21.43
C GLN A 246 -1.22 -18.90 21.60
N LEU A 247 -2.00 -18.44 20.61
CA LEU A 247 -2.74 -17.18 20.67
C LEU A 247 -4.14 -17.33 21.27
N ALA A 248 -4.64 -18.56 21.42
CA ALA A 248 -5.99 -18.86 21.92
C ALA A 248 -6.04 -19.12 23.43
N VAL A 249 -4.88 -19.34 24.06
CA VAL A 249 -4.68 -19.56 25.50
C VAL A 249 -4.12 -18.29 26.12
#